data_AF-A0A7S2FCB1-F1
#
_entry.id   AF-A0A7S2FCB1-F1
#
_cell.length_a   1.000
_cell.length_b   1.000
_cell.length_c   1.000
_cell.angle_alpha   90.00
_cell.angle_beta   90.00
_cell.angle_gamma   90.00
#
_symmetry.space_group_name_H-M   'P 1'
#
loop_
_entity.id
_entity.type
_entity.pdbx_description
1 polymer ?
#
loop_
_entity_poly.entity_id
_entity_poly.type
_entity_poly.pdbx_seq_one_letter_code
_entity_poly.pdbx_strand_id
1 'polypeptide(L)'
;TRKGEKDAADDADAPPAKKAKADAGAGAEDLGNFWSGLGGSAAGTAAATSKKEEDNDDSSKPAMGPAATEEEIAQFEKALSDKMKEKNEIPVTEQMQDKVRLDEAGWRERYYSEKLGAYTPEALAMTVRDVVRHYIEGLLWVMGYYYDGVQSWGWYFPYHYAPFASDLVNLRQLMASGDIPLDEDSEGFCTLSFDEGKPFRPYDQLLAVFPAASSHALPAPFARLMRDTESPLADFYPEDFAIDMDGKRFAWQGVALLPFIDADLLLEESEKLQEDLTQDEKRRNSILSELLFVGPRHPLRASMLSLESSGQKSAPINASL
;
A
#
# COMPACT_ATOMS: atom_id res chain seq x y z
N THR A 1 34.54 64.92 23.71
CA THR A 1 35.80 64.87 22.93
C THR A 1 35.77 63.64 22.06
N ARG A 2 35.92 63.83 20.74
CA ARG A 2 36.01 62.84 19.64
C ARG A 2 34.84 61.87 19.37
N LYS A 3 34.03 62.28 18.39
CA LYS A 3 33.44 61.45 17.33
C LYS A 3 34.52 61.03 16.32
N GLY A 4 34.39 59.82 15.78
CA GLY A 4 35.06 59.17 14.64
C GLY A 4 34.49 57.74 14.59
N GLU A 5 34.11 57.12 13.49
CA GLU A 5 34.59 57.18 12.10
C GLU A 5 33.49 56.62 11.18
N LYS A 6 33.53 57.01 9.90
CA LYS A 6 32.69 56.55 8.79
C LYS A 6 33.45 55.49 7.95
N ASP A 7 32.71 54.92 6.99
CA ASP A 7 33.14 54.24 5.75
C ASP A 7 33.17 52.70 5.84
N ALA A 8 32.70 51.89 4.88
CA ALA A 8 32.01 52.03 3.60
C ALA A 8 31.62 50.62 3.08
N ALA A 9 30.93 50.56 1.92
CA ALA A 9 30.72 49.41 0.99
C ALA A 9 29.64 48.37 1.39
N ASP A 10 28.82 47.81 0.49
CA ASP A 10 28.64 47.95 -0.96
C ASP A 10 27.24 47.44 -1.36
N ASP A 11 26.67 48.03 -2.41
CA ASP A 11 25.49 47.56 -3.15
C ASP A 11 25.79 46.26 -3.92
N ALA A 12 24.93 45.25 -3.80
CA ALA A 12 24.85 44.13 -4.74
C ALA A 12 23.42 43.54 -4.79
N ASP A 13 22.62 44.14 -5.67
CA ASP A 13 21.74 43.50 -6.66
C ASP A 13 20.94 42.25 -6.23
N ALA A 14 19.69 42.48 -5.79
CA ALA A 14 18.67 41.44 -5.63
C ALA A 14 17.86 41.30 -6.93
N PRO A 15 17.74 40.10 -7.55
CA PRO A 15 16.91 39.93 -8.73
C PRO A 15 15.41 39.90 -8.35
N PRO A 16 14.51 40.40 -9.22
CA PRO A 16 13.12 40.60 -8.88
C PRO A 16 12.29 39.31 -8.90
N ALA A 17 11.38 39.22 -7.93
CA ALA A 17 10.35 38.19 -7.80
C ALA A 17 9.48 38.09 -9.07
N LYS A 18 9.52 36.92 -9.74
CA LYS A 18 8.55 36.57 -10.77
C LYS A 18 7.25 36.10 -10.12
N LYS A 19 6.19 36.90 -10.28
CA LYS A 19 4.80 36.45 -10.08
C LYS A 19 4.47 35.38 -11.11
N ALA A 20 4.37 34.12 -10.69
CA ALA A 20 3.74 33.07 -11.49
C ALA A 20 2.23 33.07 -11.17
N LYS A 21 1.41 33.33 -12.19
CA LYS A 21 -0.03 33.06 -12.19
C LYS A 21 -0.22 31.55 -12.08
N ALA A 22 -1.03 31.11 -11.11
CA ALA A 22 -1.60 29.78 -11.10
C ALA A 22 -2.61 29.69 -12.25
N ASP A 23 -2.36 28.79 -13.20
CA ASP A 23 -3.35 28.33 -14.16
C ASP A 23 -3.82 26.95 -13.69
N ALA A 24 -5.12 26.84 -13.48
CA ALA A 24 -5.79 25.64 -13.02
C ALA A 24 -6.46 24.98 -14.24
N GLY A 25 -6.01 23.78 -14.60
CA GLY A 25 -6.71 22.95 -15.58
C GLY A 25 -5.78 22.19 -16.52
N ALA A 26 -5.42 20.97 -16.13
CA ALA A 26 -5.17 19.82 -17.00
C ALA A 26 -4.46 18.73 -16.17
N GLY A 27 -5.23 17.80 -15.59
CA GLY A 27 -4.65 16.73 -14.76
C GLY A 27 -5.50 15.46 -14.68
N ALA A 28 -6.47 15.27 -15.58
CA ALA A 28 -7.36 14.10 -15.57
C ALA A 28 -7.15 13.15 -16.77
N GLU A 29 -6.41 13.56 -17.81
CA GLU A 29 -6.27 12.74 -19.03
C GLU A 29 -4.95 11.94 -19.09
N ASP A 30 -3.95 12.26 -18.25
CA ASP A 30 -2.60 11.68 -18.38
C ASP A 30 -2.35 10.45 -17.49
N LEU A 31 -3.23 10.16 -16.51
CA LEU A 31 -3.11 8.97 -15.67
C LEU A 31 -3.61 7.68 -16.35
N GLY A 32 -4.39 7.81 -17.43
CA GLY A 32 -4.85 6.67 -18.24
C GLY A 32 -3.74 6.04 -19.09
N ASN A 33 -2.75 6.84 -19.50
CA ASN A 33 -1.64 6.37 -20.35
C ASN A 33 -0.53 5.64 -19.57
N PHE A 34 -0.45 5.85 -18.25
CA PHE A 34 0.57 5.19 -17.42
C PHE A 34 0.32 3.67 -17.28
N TRP A 35 -0.94 3.24 -17.18
CA TRP A 35 -1.29 1.82 -17.02
C TRP A 35 -1.30 1.01 -18.32
N SER A 36 -1.36 1.67 -19.48
CA SER A 36 -1.32 1.00 -20.79
C SER A 36 0.08 0.48 -21.15
N GLY A 37 1.14 0.97 -20.49
CA GLY A 37 2.53 0.66 -20.80
C GLY A 37 3.17 -0.52 -20.04
N LEU A 38 2.48 -1.10 -19.06
CA LEU A 38 3.02 -2.19 -18.20
C LEU A 38 2.55 -3.59 -18.58
N GLY A 39 1.81 -3.74 -19.69
CA GLY A 39 1.39 -5.04 -20.23
C GLY A 39 2.51 -5.80 -20.97
N GLY A 40 3.58 -6.15 -20.24
CA GLY A 40 4.68 -6.97 -20.74
C GLY A 40 4.44 -8.46 -20.51
N SER A 41 4.28 -9.19 -21.62
CA SER A 41 4.53 -10.63 -21.84
C SER A 41 5.00 -11.47 -20.64
N ALA A 42 4.12 -12.36 -20.15
CA ALA A 42 4.50 -13.53 -19.36
C ALA A 42 3.49 -14.67 -19.57
N ALA A 43 3.48 -15.27 -20.77
CA ALA A 43 2.86 -16.58 -20.98
C ALA A 43 3.81 -17.67 -20.47
N GLY A 44 3.83 -17.84 -19.13
CA GLY A 44 4.48 -18.93 -18.44
C GLY A 44 3.57 -20.15 -18.34
N THR A 45 4.05 -21.26 -18.88
CA THR A 45 3.41 -22.57 -18.98
C THR A 45 3.19 -23.20 -17.60
N ALA A 46 1.98 -23.68 -17.32
CA ALA A 46 1.70 -24.62 -16.22
C ALA A 46 0.81 -25.75 -16.75
N ALA A 47 1.42 -26.90 -17.06
CA ALA A 47 0.73 -28.13 -17.41
C ALA A 47 0.80 -29.09 -16.21
N ALA A 48 -0.38 -29.49 -15.74
CA ALA A 48 -0.59 -30.48 -14.69
C ALA A 48 -0.18 -31.88 -15.18
N THR A 49 0.50 -32.61 -14.30
CA THR A 49 0.80 -34.03 -14.42
C THR A 49 -0.42 -34.89 -14.13
N SER A 50 -0.77 -35.80 -15.04
CA SER A 50 -1.54 -37.00 -14.73
C SER A 50 -0.93 -38.20 -15.45
N LYS A 51 -0.55 -39.20 -14.65
CA LYS A 51 -0.11 -40.52 -15.08
C LYS A 51 -1.27 -41.29 -15.72
N LYS A 52 -1.05 -41.84 -16.91
CA LYS A 52 -1.58 -43.13 -17.35
C LYS A 52 -0.58 -43.78 -18.30
N GLU A 53 -0.23 -45.02 -17.99
CA GLU A 53 0.66 -45.89 -18.74
C GLU A 53 -0.02 -46.48 -19.98
N GLU A 54 0.86 -46.85 -20.92
CA GLU A 54 0.82 -47.93 -21.92
C GLU A 54 0.58 -47.65 -23.41
N ASP A 55 1.50 -48.25 -24.18
CA ASP A 55 1.91 -48.16 -25.58
C ASP A 55 0.82 -48.25 -26.65
N ASN A 56 0.94 -47.45 -27.72
CA ASN A 56 1.32 -47.98 -29.05
C ASN A 56 1.70 -46.87 -30.04
N ASP A 57 2.70 -47.20 -30.85
CA ASP A 57 3.30 -46.44 -31.95
C ASP A 57 2.31 -46.25 -33.11
N ASP A 58 1.91 -45.01 -33.42
CA ASP A 58 1.52 -44.63 -34.78
C ASP A 58 1.81 -43.15 -35.06
N SER A 59 2.46 -42.95 -36.18
CA SER A 59 2.98 -41.70 -36.69
C SER A 59 1.88 -40.84 -37.32
N SER A 60 1.24 -39.98 -36.53
CA SER A 60 0.47 -38.86 -37.07
C SER A 60 0.62 -37.61 -36.21
N LYS A 61 1.38 -36.63 -36.72
CA LYS A 61 1.39 -35.25 -36.19
C LYS A 61 -0.06 -34.76 -36.04
N PRO A 62 -0.49 -34.21 -34.88
CA PRO A 62 -1.73 -33.46 -34.86
C PRO A 62 -1.47 -32.18 -35.65
N ALA A 63 -2.25 -31.97 -36.72
CA ALA A 63 -2.26 -30.72 -37.44
C ALA A 63 -2.67 -29.61 -36.47
N MET A 64 -1.77 -28.64 -36.26
CA MET A 64 -2.04 -27.41 -35.55
C MET A 64 -3.24 -26.75 -36.25
N GLY A 65 -4.35 -26.54 -35.51
CA GLY A 65 -5.52 -25.85 -36.03
C GLY A 65 -5.15 -24.47 -36.58
N PRO A 66 -5.98 -23.87 -37.46
CA PRO A 66 -5.68 -22.58 -38.04
C PRO A 66 -5.43 -21.54 -36.92
N ALA A 67 -4.34 -20.79 -37.05
CA ALA A 67 -4.09 -19.65 -36.18
C ALA A 67 -5.29 -18.70 -36.26
N ALA A 68 -5.82 -18.29 -35.11
CA ALA A 68 -6.93 -17.35 -35.03
C ALA A 68 -6.63 -16.12 -35.89
N THR A 69 -7.61 -15.72 -36.69
CA THR A 69 -7.47 -14.54 -37.56
C THR A 69 -7.39 -13.28 -36.71
N GLU A 70 -6.70 -12.25 -37.22
CA GLU A 70 -6.56 -10.96 -36.54
C GLU A 70 -7.93 -10.33 -36.19
N GLU A 71 -8.96 -10.62 -37.00
CA GLU A 71 -10.35 -10.23 -36.75
C GLU A 71 -10.98 -10.98 -35.57
N GLU A 72 -10.71 -12.28 -35.41
CA GLU A 72 -11.20 -13.08 -34.27
C GLU A 72 -10.55 -12.64 -32.95
N ILE A 73 -9.26 -12.31 -32.99
CA ILE A 73 -8.53 -11.76 -31.83
C ILE A 73 -9.11 -10.39 -31.45
N ALA A 74 -9.29 -9.48 -32.41
CA ALA A 74 -9.87 -8.16 -32.14
C ALA A 74 -11.32 -8.23 -31.62
N GLN A 75 -12.13 -9.18 -32.13
CA GLN A 75 -13.48 -9.42 -31.62
C GLN A 75 -13.46 -9.95 -30.18
N PHE A 76 -12.53 -10.86 -29.87
CA PHE A 76 -12.36 -11.38 -28.51
C PHE A 76 -11.89 -10.30 -27.55
N GLU A 77 -10.89 -9.49 -27.91
CA GLU A 77 -10.41 -8.36 -27.10
C GLU A 77 -11.51 -7.34 -26.84
N LYS A 78 -12.31 -7.00 -27.86
CA LYS A 78 -13.45 -6.10 -27.71
C LYS A 78 -14.50 -6.70 -26.77
N ALA A 79 -14.88 -7.96 -26.97
CA ALA A 79 -15.86 -8.64 -26.11
C ALA A 79 -15.37 -8.76 -24.66
N LEU A 80 -14.07 -8.96 -24.44
CA LEU A 80 -13.46 -8.98 -23.12
C LEU A 80 -13.48 -7.58 -22.49
N SER A 81 -13.13 -6.55 -23.25
CA SER A 81 -13.17 -5.14 -22.82
C SER A 81 -14.59 -4.73 -22.41
N ASP A 82 -15.59 -5.08 -23.23
CA ASP A 82 -16.99 -4.75 -22.97
C ASP A 82 -17.52 -5.49 -21.74
N LYS A 83 -17.19 -6.77 -21.56
CA LYS A 83 -17.52 -7.53 -20.33
C LYS A 83 -16.83 -6.99 -19.09
N MET A 84 -15.58 -6.54 -19.19
CA MET A 84 -14.87 -5.91 -18.08
C MET A 84 -15.50 -4.57 -17.69
N LYS A 85 -15.95 -3.78 -18.67
CA LYS A 85 -16.70 -2.54 -18.40
C LYS A 85 -18.04 -2.82 -17.74
N GLU A 86 -18.81 -3.77 -18.26
CA GLU A 86 -20.11 -4.15 -17.70
C GLU A 86 -19.99 -4.65 -16.25
N LYS A 87 -18.95 -5.42 -15.93
CA LYS A 87 -18.72 -5.93 -14.57
C LYS A 87 -18.20 -4.85 -13.61
N ASN A 88 -17.50 -3.83 -14.12
CA ASN A 88 -16.89 -2.77 -13.30
C ASN A 88 -17.80 -1.54 -13.13
N GLU A 89 -18.72 -1.31 -14.06
CA GLU A 89 -19.77 -0.30 -13.92
C GLU A 89 -20.90 -0.87 -13.07
N ILE A 90 -21.01 -0.38 -11.84
CA ILE A 90 -22.16 -0.72 -11.00
C ILE A 90 -23.33 0.15 -11.48
N PRO A 91 -24.46 -0.44 -11.94
CA PRO A 91 -25.61 0.34 -12.36
C PRO A 91 -26.10 1.19 -11.18
N VAL A 92 -26.29 2.50 -11.42
CA VAL A 92 -26.79 3.44 -10.43
C VAL A 92 -28.20 3.02 -10.03
N THR A 93 -28.32 2.32 -8.89
CA THR A 93 -29.58 1.90 -8.29
C THR A 93 -30.03 2.93 -7.25
N GLU A 94 -31.31 2.94 -6.87
CA GLU A 94 -31.83 3.84 -5.82
C GLU A 94 -31.08 3.70 -4.47
N GLN A 95 -30.35 2.61 -4.25
CA GLN A 95 -29.49 2.40 -3.08
C GLN A 95 -28.18 3.21 -3.10
N MET A 96 -27.82 3.82 -4.23
CA MET A 96 -26.70 4.77 -4.41
C MET A 96 -27.13 6.24 -4.27
N GLN A 97 -28.22 6.53 -3.58
CA GLN A 97 -28.55 7.92 -3.24
C GLN A 97 -27.44 8.49 -2.34
N ASP A 98 -26.88 9.63 -2.73
CA ASP A 98 -25.95 10.38 -1.90
C ASP A 98 -26.69 10.82 -0.62
N LYS A 99 -26.43 10.11 0.49
CA LYS A 99 -27.03 10.41 1.78
C LYS A 99 -26.37 11.62 2.44
N VAL A 100 -25.10 11.88 2.12
CA VAL A 100 -24.31 12.95 2.72
C VAL A 100 -24.76 14.30 2.18
N ARG A 101 -25.06 14.40 0.89
CA ARG A 101 -25.55 15.62 0.22
C ARG A 101 -24.66 16.80 0.56
N LEU A 102 -23.44 16.78 0.00
CA LEU A 102 -22.38 17.76 0.29
C LEU A 102 -22.76 19.19 -0.15
N ASP A 103 -23.76 19.33 -1.01
CA ASP A 103 -24.31 20.59 -1.50
C ASP A 103 -25.35 21.24 -0.56
N GLU A 104 -25.89 20.49 0.40
CA GLU A 104 -26.92 20.96 1.33
C GLU A 104 -26.34 21.32 2.72
N ALA A 105 -26.90 22.33 3.39
CA ALA A 105 -26.55 22.66 4.77
C ALA A 105 -26.68 21.45 5.72
N GLY A 106 -25.76 21.33 6.69
CA GLY A 106 -25.69 20.17 7.60
C GLY A 106 -24.97 18.95 7.00
N TRP A 107 -24.24 19.13 5.88
CA TRP A 107 -23.46 18.07 5.23
C TRP A 107 -22.37 17.50 6.15
N ARG A 108 -21.81 18.32 7.03
CA ARG A 108 -20.72 17.91 7.93
C ARG A 108 -21.21 16.87 8.92
N GLU A 109 -22.32 17.14 9.60
CA GLU A 109 -22.94 16.21 10.55
C GLU A 109 -23.38 14.93 9.85
N ARG A 110 -23.97 15.02 8.65
CA ARG A 110 -24.36 13.85 7.85
C ARG A 110 -23.17 13.00 7.43
N TYR A 111 -22.06 13.63 7.02
CA TYR A 111 -20.85 12.93 6.63
C TYR A 111 -20.29 12.09 7.79
N TYR A 112 -20.02 12.73 8.92
CA TYR A 112 -19.40 12.04 10.06
C TYR A 112 -20.33 11.01 10.70
N SER A 113 -21.65 11.22 10.68
CA SER A 113 -22.61 10.22 11.18
C SER A 113 -22.74 9.01 10.25
N GLU A 114 -22.83 9.21 8.93
CA GLU A 114 -22.99 8.13 7.96
C GLU A 114 -21.69 7.35 7.74
N LYS A 115 -20.55 8.03 7.59
CA LYS A 115 -19.27 7.43 7.21
C LYS A 115 -18.44 6.94 8.39
N LEU A 116 -18.55 7.63 9.53
CA LEU A 116 -17.70 7.41 10.70
C LEU A 116 -18.50 7.06 11.98
N GLY A 117 -19.82 6.89 11.87
CA GLY A 117 -20.68 6.45 12.98
C GLY A 117 -20.85 7.47 14.11
N ALA A 118 -20.50 8.74 13.89
CA ALA A 118 -20.56 9.78 14.92
C ALA A 118 -21.96 10.43 15.00
N TYR A 119 -22.91 9.76 15.64
CA TYR A 119 -24.31 10.19 15.67
C TYR A 119 -24.62 11.31 16.68
N THR A 120 -23.85 11.46 17.75
CA THR A 120 -24.07 12.50 18.77
C THR A 120 -23.10 13.66 18.59
N PRO A 121 -23.45 14.89 19.02
CA PRO A 121 -22.55 16.04 18.96
C PRO A 121 -21.22 15.80 19.70
N GLU A 122 -21.27 15.08 20.83
CA GLU A 122 -20.09 14.72 21.61
C GLU A 122 -19.21 13.72 20.84
N ALA A 123 -19.81 12.67 20.27
CA ALA A 123 -19.10 11.71 19.44
C ALA A 123 -18.49 12.38 18.21
N LEU A 124 -19.23 13.30 17.57
CA LEU A 124 -18.75 14.07 16.43
C LEU A 124 -17.47 14.84 16.76
N ALA A 125 -17.46 15.59 17.88
CA ALA A 125 -16.27 16.35 18.27
C ALA A 125 -15.07 15.44 18.56
N MET A 126 -15.29 14.31 19.23
CA MET A 126 -14.24 13.34 19.53
C MET A 126 -13.70 12.63 18.28
N THR A 127 -14.59 12.11 17.43
CA THR A 127 -14.22 11.44 16.18
C THR A 127 -13.52 12.39 15.23
N VAL A 128 -13.99 13.63 15.06
CA VAL A 128 -13.29 14.62 14.22
C VAL A 128 -11.88 14.87 14.76
N ARG A 129 -11.74 15.07 16.07
CA ARG A 129 -10.44 15.29 16.71
C ARG A 129 -9.50 14.10 16.44
N ASP A 130 -9.99 12.88 16.60
CA ASP A 130 -9.20 11.67 16.47
C ASP A 130 -8.84 11.34 15.01
N VAL A 131 -9.77 11.51 14.08
CA VAL A 131 -9.52 11.33 12.63
C VAL A 131 -8.50 12.36 12.14
N VAL A 132 -8.65 13.64 12.52
CA VAL A 132 -7.69 14.69 12.14
C VAL A 132 -6.31 14.37 12.70
N ARG A 133 -6.23 13.90 13.94
CA ARG A 133 -4.98 13.48 14.56
C ARG A 133 -4.28 12.39 13.73
N HIS A 134 -4.94 11.26 13.49
CA HIS A 134 -4.37 10.16 12.70
C HIS A 134 -4.07 10.57 11.25
N TYR A 135 -4.83 11.50 10.69
CA TYR A 135 -4.57 12.02 9.35
C TYR A 135 -3.25 12.80 9.30
N ILE A 136 -2.99 13.66 10.29
CA ILE A 136 -1.71 14.39 10.40
C ILE A 136 -0.55 13.43 10.68
N GLU A 137 -0.73 12.46 11.58
CA GLU A 137 0.26 11.41 11.82
C GLU A 137 0.62 10.69 10.52
N GLY A 138 -0.38 10.37 9.68
CA GLY A 138 -0.16 9.74 8.38
C GLY A 138 0.57 10.60 7.37
N LEU A 139 0.29 11.91 7.34
CA LEU A 139 1.05 12.83 6.48
C LEU A 139 2.53 12.88 6.88
N LEU A 140 2.81 12.91 8.19
CA LEU A 140 4.18 12.89 8.71
C LEU A 140 4.86 11.54 8.45
N TRP A 141 4.14 10.42 8.64
CA TRP A 141 4.65 9.09 8.33
C TRP A 141 5.02 8.96 6.86
N VAL A 142 4.17 9.43 5.94
CA VAL A 142 4.45 9.42 4.50
C VAL A 142 5.66 10.29 4.17
N MET A 143 5.76 11.49 4.73
CA MET A 143 6.93 12.34 4.51
C MET A 143 8.21 11.65 5.01
N GLY A 144 8.24 11.13 6.24
CA GLY A 144 9.38 10.38 6.76
C GLY A 144 9.72 9.15 5.92
N TYR A 145 8.72 8.43 5.40
CA TYR A 145 8.91 7.29 4.50
C TYR A 145 9.76 7.64 3.26
N TYR A 146 9.50 8.79 2.64
CA TYR A 146 10.23 9.21 1.44
C TYR A 146 11.63 9.77 1.73
N TYR A 147 11.84 10.41 2.88
CA TYR A 147 13.11 11.09 3.19
C TYR A 147 14.07 10.25 4.02
N ASP A 148 13.57 9.53 5.03
CA ASP A 148 14.38 8.82 6.03
C ASP A 148 14.12 7.30 6.04
N GLY A 149 13.14 6.81 5.26
CA GLY A 149 12.74 5.42 5.21
C GLY A 149 11.57 5.10 6.15
N VAL A 150 11.29 3.82 6.38
CA VAL A 150 10.10 3.38 7.14
C VAL A 150 10.14 3.95 8.57
N GLN A 151 9.10 4.71 8.93
CA GLN A 151 8.98 5.32 10.26
C GLN A 151 8.34 4.38 11.28
N SER A 152 7.40 3.55 10.83
CA SER A 152 6.76 2.49 11.63
C SER A 152 6.18 1.43 10.72
N TRP A 153 6.47 0.17 11.02
CA TRP A 153 5.87 -0.99 10.34
C TRP A 153 4.45 -1.29 10.84
N GLY A 154 4.11 -0.88 12.06
CA GLY A 154 2.81 -1.16 12.69
C GLY A 154 1.78 -0.03 12.56
N TRP A 155 2.22 1.19 12.23
CA TRP A 155 1.31 2.32 12.08
C TRP A 155 0.45 2.19 10.83
N TYR A 156 -0.85 2.48 10.96
CA TYR A 156 -1.79 2.60 9.86
C TYR A 156 -2.84 3.67 10.18
N PHE A 157 -3.55 4.15 9.16
CA PHE A 157 -4.68 5.06 9.35
C PHE A 157 -5.96 4.27 9.66
N PRO A 158 -6.52 4.35 10.88
CA PRO A 158 -7.59 3.45 11.34
C PRO A 158 -8.99 3.88 10.92
N TYR A 159 -9.11 4.52 9.75
CA TYR A 159 -10.37 5.02 9.21
C TYR A 159 -10.43 4.79 7.71
N HIS A 160 -11.62 4.48 7.20
CA HIS A 160 -11.85 4.34 5.76
C HIS A 160 -11.95 5.69 5.03
N TYR A 161 -12.17 6.78 5.77
CA TYR A 161 -12.45 8.09 5.21
C TYR A 161 -11.61 9.19 5.86
N ALA A 162 -11.25 10.20 5.07
CA ALA A 162 -10.46 11.34 5.49
C ALA A 162 -11.31 12.44 6.17
N PRO A 163 -10.74 13.26 7.06
CA PRO A 163 -11.44 14.44 7.57
C PRO A 163 -11.56 15.53 6.50
N PHE A 164 -12.42 16.53 6.71
CA PHE A 164 -12.44 17.69 5.82
C PHE A 164 -11.26 18.63 6.08
N ALA A 165 -10.85 19.36 5.04
CA ALA A 165 -9.82 20.40 5.17
C ALA A 165 -10.20 21.49 6.19
N SER A 166 -11.50 21.77 6.37
CA SER A 166 -11.99 22.71 7.39
C SER A 166 -11.74 22.26 8.82
N ASP A 167 -11.56 20.96 9.05
CA ASP A 167 -11.28 20.39 10.36
C ASP A 167 -9.79 20.36 10.70
N LEU A 168 -8.91 20.64 9.72
CA LEU A 168 -7.46 20.73 9.89
C LEU A 168 -7.03 22.08 10.51
N VAL A 169 -7.61 22.41 11.66
CA VAL A 169 -7.36 23.65 12.41
C VAL A 169 -6.78 23.35 13.79
N ASN A 170 -6.09 24.33 14.38
CA ASN A 170 -5.48 24.21 15.72
C ASN A 170 -4.55 23.00 15.88
N LEU A 171 -3.85 22.60 14.80
CA LEU A 171 -2.99 21.42 14.79
C LEU A 171 -1.95 21.44 15.91
N ARG A 172 -1.31 22.59 16.18
CA ARG A 172 -0.36 22.71 17.29
C ARG A 172 -0.96 22.32 18.64
N GLN A 173 -2.22 22.70 18.90
CA GLN A 173 -2.90 22.36 20.15
C GLN A 173 -3.39 20.90 20.17
N LEU A 174 -3.81 20.38 19.02
CA LEU A 174 -4.19 18.98 18.84
C LEU A 174 -3.00 18.06 19.14
N MET A 175 -1.84 18.43 18.61
CA MET A 175 -0.59 17.71 18.74
C MET A 175 -0.03 17.87 20.18
N ALA A 176 -0.10 19.07 20.77
CA ALA A 176 0.40 19.34 22.12
C ALA A 176 -0.44 18.76 23.28
N SER A 177 -1.60 18.12 23.04
CA SER A 177 -2.47 17.64 24.13
C SER A 177 -1.95 16.42 24.89
N GLY A 178 -0.70 16.01 24.66
CA GLY A 178 0.01 15.01 25.47
C GLY A 178 -0.21 13.56 25.03
N ASP A 179 -1.07 13.31 24.05
CA ASP A 179 -1.32 11.96 23.55
C ASP A 179 -0.33 11.55 22.45
N ILE A 180 0.43 12.50 21.91
CA ILE A 180 1.47 12.30 20.91
C ILE A 180 2.81 12.75 21.50
N PRO A 181 3.83 11.88 21.57
CA PRO A 181 5.18 12.28 21.94
C PRO A 181 5.76 13.15 20.81
N LEU A 182 5.70 14.47 21.03
CA LEU A 182 6.32 15.44 20.14
C LEU A 182 7.60 15.91 20.78
N ASP A 183 8.70 15.62 20.12
CA ASP A 183 9.95 16.27 20.41
C ASP A 183 9.89 17.64 19.73
N GLU A 184 9.61 18.68 20.52
CA GLU A 184 9.73 20.07 20.07
C GLU A 184 11.21 20.45 20.15
N ASP A 185 11.81 20.70 18.99
CA ASP A 185 13.18 21.19 18.94
C ASP A 185 13.25 22.66 19.38
N SER A 186 14.48 23.17 19.55
CA SER A 186 14.71 24.57 19.95
C SER A 186 14.17 25.61 18.95
N GLU A 187 13.78 25.19 17.75
CA GLU A 187 13.25 26.04 16.69
C GLU A 187 11.71 25.95 16.56
N GLY A 188 11.06 25.11 17.36
CA GLY A 188 9.61 24.96 17.40
C GLY A 188 9.05 24.05 16.31
N PHE A 189 9.90 23.22 15.67
CA PHE A 189 9.48 22.11 14.82
C PHE A 189 9.12 20.93 15.71
N CYS A 190 7.98 20.30 15.39
CA CYS A 190 7.53 19.12 16.09
C CYS A 190 7.91 17.88 15.29
N THR A 191 8.74 17.01 15.87
CA THR A 191 9.02 15.70 15.30
C THR A 191 8.14 14.67 15.98
N LEU A 192 7.41 13.88 15.18
CA LEU A 192 6.61 12.77 15.66
C LEU A 192 7.51 11.55 15.84
N SER A 193 7.65 11.06 17.07
CA SER A 193 8.36 9.81 17.32
C SER A 193 7.42 8.64 17.07
N PHE A 194 7.78 7.81 16.10
CA PHE A 194 7.11 6.54 15.83
C PHE A 194 7.90 5.40 16.46
N ASP A 195 7.19 4.37 16.94
CA ASP A 195 7.84 3.08 17.16
C ASP A 195 8.06 2.41 15.81
N GLU A 196 9.33 2.19 15.44
CA GLU A 196 9.69 1.56 14.18
C GLU A 196 9.03 0.17 14.08
N GLY A 197 8.94 -0.56 15.19
CA GLY A 197 8.39 -1.91 15.22
C GLY A 197 9.22 -2.88 14.37
N LYS A 198 8.57 -3.90 13.81
CA LYS A 198 9.21 -4.88 12.92
C LYS A 198 8.30 -5.21 11.74
N PRO A 199 8.86 -5.50 10.56
CA PRO A 199 8.07 -6.01 9.45
C PRO A 199 7.44 -7.36 9.84
N PHE A 200 6.22 -7.59 9.37
CA PHE A 200 5.59 -8.90 9.45
C PHE A 200 6.42 -9.97 8.75
N ARG A 201 6.34 -11.22 9.26
CA ARG A 201 6.88 -12.36 8.51
C ARG A 201 6.03 -12.54 7.25
N PRO A 202 6.59 -13.14 6.18
CA PRO A 202 5.86 -13.35 4.93
C PRO A 202 4.47 -13.98 5.11
N TYR A 203 4.30 -14.97 5.99
CA TYR A 203 3.00 -15.60 6.24
C TYR A 203 2.06 -14.74 7.08
N ASP A 204 2.57 -13.95 8.02
CA ASP A 204 1.76 -13.01 8.80
C ASP A 204 1.20 -11.93 7.86
N GLN A 205 2.03 -11.41 6.95
CA GLN A 205 1.59 -10.48 5.91
C GLN A 205 0.56 -11.11 4.97
N LEU A 206 0.76 -12.36 4.55
CA LEU A 206 -0.21 -13.04 3.69
C LEU A 206 -1.55 -13.25 4.40
N LEU A 207 -1.55 -13.59 5.69
CA LEU A 207 -2.78 -13.61 6.49
C LEU A 207 -3.43 -12.22 6.58
N ALA A 208 -2.64 -11.16 6.72
CA ALA A 208 -3.15 -9.80 6.83
C ALA A 208 -3.73 -9.24 5.51
N VAL A 209 -3.30 -9.75 4.36
CA VAL A 209 -3.64 -9.17 3.04
C VAL A 209 -4.60 -10.04 2.23
N PHE A 210 -4.50 -11.36 2.32
CA PHE A 210 -5.27 -12.24 1.44
C PHE A 210 -6.71 -12.42 1.92
N PRO A 211 -7.67 -12.55 0.99
CA PRO A 211 -8.99 -13.06 1.30
C PRO A 211 -8.94 -14.59 1.51
N ALA A 212 -9.95 -15.14 2.19
CA ALA A 212 -10.06 -16.58 2.44
C ALA A 212 -10.00 -17.43 1.15
N ALA A 213 -10.48 -16.91 0.02
CA ALA A 213 -10.39 -17.58 -1.29
C ALA A 213 -8.95 -17.87 -1.75
N SER A 214 -7.99 -17.04 -1.33
CA SER A 214 -6.56 -17.14 -1.69
C SER A 214 -5.72 -17.89 -0.66
N SER A 215 -6.35 -18.48 0.37
CA SER A 215 -5.70 -19.27 1.42
C SER A 215 -4.84 -20.45 0.93
N HIS A 216 -5.02 -20.89 -0.32
CA HIS A 216 -4.16 -21.92 -0.93
C HIS A 216 -2.70 -21.48 -1.11
N ALA A 217 -2.41 -20.17 -1.01
CA ALA A 217 -1.06 -19.62 -1.07
C ALA A 217 -0.31 -19.72 0.27
N LEU A 218 -1.00 -20.06 1.35
CA LEU A 218 -0.44 -20.27 2.69
C LEU A 218 -0.22 -21.77 2.96
N PRO A 219 0.69 -22.12 3.89
CA PRO A 219 0.77 -23.47 4.42
C PRO A 219 -0.58 -23.95 4.99
N ALA A 220 -0.82 -25.26 4.94
CA ALA A 220 -2.11 -25.84 5.35
C ALA A 220 -2.58 -25.45 6.77
N PRO A 221 -1.70 -25.32 7.80
CA PRO A 221 -2.12 -24.86 9.12
C PRO A 221 -2.63 -23.40 9.11
N PHE A 222 -1.92 -22.51 8.41
CA PHE A 222 -2.25 -21.09 8.31
C PHE A 222 -3.52 -20.87 7.49
N ALA A 223 -3.70 -21.64 6.41
CA ALA A 223 -4.91 -21.58 5.58
C ALA A 223 -6.21 -21.86 6.36
N ARG A 224 -6.14 -22.62 7.46
CA ARG A 224 -7.30 -22.89 8.32
C ARG A 224 -7.76 -21.66 9.08
N LEU A 225 -6.83 -20.78 9.50
CA LEU A 225 -7.16 -19.54 10.20
C LEU A 225 -8.08 -18.61 9.40
N MET A 226 -8.05 -18.72 8.06
CA MET A 226 -8.89 -17.91 7.17
C MET A 226 -10.22 -18.58 6.79
N ARG A 227 -10.31 -19.91 6.88
CA ARG A 227 -11.46 -20.69 6.38
C ARG A 227 -12.38 -21.20 7.46
N ASP A 228 -11.83 -21.44 8.64
CA ASP A 228 -12.60 -22.00 9.75
C ASP A 228 -13.44 -20.91 10.40
N THR A 229 -14.75 -21.17 10.56
CA THR A 229 -15.67 -20.23 11.20
C THR A 229 -15.42 -20.11 12.70
N GLU A 230 -14.75 -21.11 13.30
CA GLU A 230 -14.34 -21.09 14.71
C GLU A 230 -12.95 -20.44 14.91
N SER A 231 -12.32 -19.94 13.84
CA SER A 231 -11.05 -19.23 13.93
C SER A 231 -11.22 -17.93 14.71
N PRO A 232 -10.28 -17.58 15.62
CA PRO A 232 -10.25 -16.27 16.26
C PRO A 232 -10.17 -15.10 15.26
N LEU A 233 -9.72 -15.37 14.03
CA LEU A 233 -9.59 -14.39 12.96
C LEU A 233 -10.77 -14.40 11.97
N ALA A 234 -11.80 -15.22 12.18
CA ALA A 234 -12.91 -15.41 11.23
C ALA A 234 -13.62 -14.09 10.87
N ASP A 235 -13.80 -13.19 11.85
CA ASP A 235 -14.45 -11.89 11.67
C ASP A 235 -13.71 -10.98 10.67
N PHE A 236 -12.42 -11.21 10.43
CA PHE A 236 -11.62 -10.43 9.48
C PHE A 236 -11.68 -10.95 8.04
N TYR A 237 -12.32 -12.10 7.79
CA TYR A 237 -12.40 -12.72 6.47
C TYR A 237 -13.85 -12.88 5.98
N PRO A 238 -14.62 -11.80 5.84
CA PRO A 238 -15.97 -11.88 5.30
C PRO A 238 -15.94 -12.38 3.85
N GLU A 239 -16.89 -13.26 3.49
CA GLU A 239 -17.06 -13.71 2.09
C GLU A 239 -17.53 -12.56 1.19
N ASP A 240 -18.45 -11.74 1.71
CA ASP A 240 -19.00 -10.55 1.05
C ASP A 240 -18.79 -9.32 1.93
N PHE A 241 -18.40 -8.20 1.32
CA PHE A 241 -18.23 -6.91 1.99
C PHE A 241 -18.85 -5.77 1.18
N ALA A 242 -19.21 -4.69 1.86
CA ALA A 242 -19.80 -3.53 1.21
C ALA A 242 -18.73 -2.69 0.51
N ILE A 243 -19.05 -2.22 -0.70
CA ILE A 243 -18.26 -1.20 -1.40
C ILE A 243 -19.07 0.09 -1.39
N ASP A 244 -18.57 1.10 -0.68
CA ASP A 244 -19.14 2.43 -0.70
C ASP A 244 -18.57 3.22 -1.87
N MET A 245 -19.43 3.61 -2.79
CA MET A 245 -19.01 4.25 -4.03
C MET A 245 -18.63 5.70 -3.84
N ASP A 246 -19.05 6.36 -2.75
CA ASP A 246 -18.67 7.73 -2.39
C ASP A 246 -18.69 8.73 -3.57
N GLY A 247 -19.76 8.67 -4.38
CA GLY A 247 -19.95 9.52 -5.56
C GLY A 247 -19.07 9.17 -6.77
N LYS A 248 -18.32 8.06 -6.73
CA LYS A 248 -17.51 7.56 -7.85
C LYS A 248 -18.33 6.71 -8.81
N ARG A 249 -17.81 6.58 -10.04
CA ARG A 249 -18.49 5.89 -11.14
C ARG A 249 -18.20 4.39 -11.18
N PHE A 250 -16.97 4.00 -10.87
CA PHE A 250 -16.52 2.62 -11.03
C PHE A 250 -16.23 1.96 -9.68
N ALA A 251 -16.53 0.66 -9.55
CA ALA A 251 -16.38 -0.08 -8.29
C ALA A 251 -14.97 -0.01 -7.70
N TRP A 252 -13.94 -0.03 -8.56
CA TRP A 252 -12.53 0.04 -8.16
C TRP A 252 -12.12 1.41 -7.59
N GLN A 253 -12.95 2.44 -7.75
CA GLN A 253 -12.78 3.75 -7.12
C GLN A 253 -13.51 3.85 -5.78
N GLY A 254 -14.42 2.91 -5.50
CA GLY A 254 -15.15 2.85 -4.25
C GLY A 254 -14.27 2.39 -3.09
N VAL A 255 -14.75 2.65 -1.89
CA VAL A 255 -14.12 2.28 -0.64
C VAL A 255 -14.62 0.89 -0.23
N ALA A 256 -13.71 -0.08 -0.16
CA ALA A 256 -14.00 -1.39 0.39
C ALA A 256 -14.11 -1.29 1.92
N LEU A 257 -15.29 -1.57 2.47
CA LEU A 257 -15.55 -1.54 3.91
C LEU A 257 -15.20 -2.89 4.53
N LEU A 258 -13.91 -3.08 4.76
CA LEU A 258 -13.36 -4.27 5.41
C LEU A 258 -13.04 -3.95 6.88
N PRO A 259 -13.18 -4.92 7.79
CA PRO A 259 -12.69 -4.74 9.15
C PRO A 259 -11.16 -4.62 9.13
N PHE A 260 -10.62 -3.70 9.93
CA PHE A 260 -9.18 -3.62 10.16
C PHE A 260 -8.74 -4.81 11.02
N ILE A 261 -7.69 -5.50 10.60
CA ILE A 261 -7.16 -6.66 11.30
C ILE A 261 -6.49 -6.23 12.61
N ASP A 262 -6.79 -6.96 13.68
CA ASP A 262 -6.04 -6.87 14.93
C ASP A 262 -4.68 -7.58 14.76
N ALA A 263 -3.63 -6.78 14.66
CA ALA A 263 -2.26 -7.25 14.43
C ALA A 263 -1.75 -8.11 15.58
N ASP A 264 -2.08 -7.78 16.83
CA ASP A 264 -1.59 -8.51 18.00
C ASP A 264 -2.24 -9.90 18.06
N LEU A 265 -3.55 -9.97 17.81
CA LEU A 265 -4.27 -11.24 17.73
C LEU A 265 -3.76 -12.11 16.57
N LEU A 266 -3.53 -11.52 15.39
CA LEU A 266 -2.99 -12.24 14.24
C LEU A 266 -1.61 -12.83 14.54
N LEU A 267 -0.71 -12.05 15.14
CA LEU A 267 0.63 -12.51 15.50
C LEU A 267 0.59 -13.59 16.58
N GLU A 268 -0.33 -13.49 17.56
CA GLU A 268 -0.50 -14.52 18.59
C GLU A 268 -0.92 -15.87 17.98
N GLU A 269 -1.93 -15.85 17.09
CA GLU A 269 -2.41 -17.06 16.43
C GLU A 269 -1.38 -17.64 15.44
N SER A 270 -0.65 -16.79 14.74
CA SER A 270 0.37 -17.25 13.79
C SER A 270 1.60 -17.83 14.48
N GLU A 271 1.94 -17.37 15.69
CA GLU A 271 3.06 -17.88 16.48
C GLU A 271 2.83 -19.33 16.91
N LYS A 272 1.58 -19.68 17.26
CA LYS A 272 1.18 -21.04 17.66
C LYS A 272 1.46 -22.08 16.57
N LEU A 273 1.48 -21.66 15.31
CA LEU A 273 1.63 -22.52 14.14
C LEU A 273 3.07 -22.59 13.58
N GLN A 274 4.01 -21.80 14.12
CA GLN A 274 5.38 -21.74 13.56
C GLN A 274 6.09 -23.09 13.63
N GLU A 275 5.82 -23.91 14.65
CA GLU A 275 6.46 -25.21 14.82
C GLU A 275 5.94 -26.29 13.86
N ASP A 276 4.73 -26.11 13.32
CA ASP A 276 4.11 -27.04 12.37
C ASP A 276 4.64 -26.88 10.94
N LEU A 277 5.43 -25.83 10.68
CA LEU A 277 6.00 -25.55 9.37
C LEU A 277 7.14 -26.52 9.01
N THR A 278 7.15 -26.95 7.76
CA THR A 278 8.30 -27.68 7.20
C THR A 278 9.54 -26.79 7.14
N GLN A 279 10.73 -27.40 7.01
CA GLN A 279 11.98 -26.64 6.95
C GLN A 279 12.04 -25.65 5.77
N ASP A 280 11.44 -26.01 4.64
CA ASP A 280 11.34 -25.11 3.48
C ASP A 280 10.39 -23.94 3.75
N GLU A 281 9.24 -24.19 4.38
CA GLU A 281 8.30 -23.14 4.78
C GLU A 281 8.89 -22.20 5.81
N LYS A 282 9.61 -22.72 6.81
CA LYS A 282 10.36 -21.90 7.78
C LYS A 282 11.38 -20.99 7.09
N ARG A 283 12.08 -21.50 6.06
CA ARG A 283 13.00 -20.69 5.25
C ARG A 283 12.26 -19.60 4.47
N ARG A 284 11.11 -19.92 3.85
CA ARG A 284 10.29 -18.96 3.10
C ARG A 284 9.64 -17.92 4.00
N ASN A 285 9.40 -18.24 5.26
CA ASN A 285 8.86 -17.33 6.28
C ASN A 285 9.93 -16.49 7.01
N SER A 286 11.16 -16.43 6.48
CA SER A 286 12.28 -15.69 7.08
C SER A 286 12.75 -14.54 6.20
N ILE A 287 13.36 -13.53 6.81
CA ILE A 287 13.99 -12.43 6.09
C ILE A 287 15.28 -12.95 5.44
N LEU A 288 15.35 -12.84 4.11
CA LEU A 288 16.51 -13.24 3.33
C LEU A 288 17.46 -12.06 3.10
N SER A 289 18.70 -12.35 2.74
CA SER A 289 19.69 -11.35 2.38
C SER A 289 19.63 -11.02 0.88
N GLU A 290 19.93 -9.77 0.56
CA GLU A 290 20.16 -9.34 -0.81
C GLU A 290 21.32 -10.10 -1.44
N LEU A 291 21.21 -10.42 -2.73
CA LEU A 291 22.21 -11.17 -3.47
C LEU A 291 22.93 -10.26 -4.46
N LEU A 292 24.25 -10.17 -4.32
CA LEU A 292 25.12 -9.47 -5.27
C LEU A 292 25.78 -10.48 -6.21
N PHE A 293 25.46 -10.40 -7.50
CA PHE A 293 26.09 -11.21 -8.55
C PHE A 293 27.11 -10.39 -9.31
N VAL A 294 28.34 -10.90 -9.40
CA VAL A 294 29.45 -10.19 -10.03
C VAL A 294 30.01 -11.01 -11.19
N GLY A 295 30.11 -10.35 -12.35
CA GLY A 295 30.62 -10.99 -13.56
C GLY A 295 32.09 -11.42 -13.43
N PRO A 296 32.55 -12.44 -14.19
CA PRO A 296 33.89 -13.00 -14.03
C PRO A 296 35.06 -12.03 -14.19
N ARG A 297 34.86 -10.92 -14.92
CA ARG A 297 35.88 -9.92 -15.24
C ARG A 297 35.78 -8.65 -14.38
N HIS A 298 34.79 -8.58 -13.49
CA HIS A 298 34.58 -7.38 -12.68
C HIS A 298 35.64 -7.28 -11.57
N PRO A 299 36.21 -6.10 -11.29
CA PRO A 299 37.24 -5.92 -10.26
C PRO A 299 36.83 -6.45 -8.87
N LEU A 300 35.56 -6.26 -8.49
CA LEU A 300 35.00 -6.76 -7.22
C LEU A 300 35.12 -8.29 -7.01
N ARG A 301 35.33 -9.08 -8.07
CA ARG A 301 35.51 -10.53 -7.95
C ARG A 301 36.70 -10.90 -7.08
N ALA A 302 37.81 -10.17 -7.19
CA ALA A 302 39.01 -10.43 -6.39
C ALA A 302 38.71 -10.26 -4.89
N SER A 303 37.94 -9.23 -4.54
CA SER A 303 37.50 -8.96 -3.17
C SER A 303 36.55 -10.05 -2.64
N MET A 304 35.61 -10.53 -3.46
CA MET A 304 34.71 -11.62 -3.06
C MET A 304 35.46 -12.93 -2.80
N LEU A 305 36.40 -13.32 -3.67
CA LEU A 305 37.23 -14.51 -3.48
C LEU A 305 38.15 -14.40 -2.26
N SER A 306 38.71 -13.21 -2.03
CA SER A 306 39.49 -12.91 -0.82
C SER A 306 38.64 -13.06 0.45
N LEU A 307 37.36 -12.65 0.41
CA LEU A 307 36.45 -12.82 1.53
C LEU A 307 36.17 -14.29 1.82
N GLU A 308 35.84 -15.08 0.79
CA GLU A 308 35.60 -16.52 0.92
C GLU A 308 36.81 -17.27 1.51
N SER A 309 38.00 -16.97 1.00
CA SER A 309 39.25 -17.62 1.43
C SER A 309 39.73 -17.23 2.83
N SER A 310 39.43 -16.01 3.28
CA SER A 310 39.78 -15.55 4.64
C SER A 310 38.83 -16.07 5.73
N GLY A 311 37.68 -16.64 5.35
CA GLY A 311 36.65 -17.09 6.28
C GLY A 311 35.94 -15.94 7.03
N GLN A 312 36.14 -14.70 6.60
CA GLN A 312 35.45 -13.53 7.16
C GLN A 312 33.97 -13.52 6.72
N LYS A 313 33.09 -13.09 7.61
CA LYS A 313 31.63 -13.08 7.37
C LYS A 313 31.13 -11.85 6.59
N SER A 314 31.90 -10.77 6.53
CA SER A 314 31.50 -9.51 5.87
C SER A 314 32.72 -8.67 5.52
N ALA A 315 32.66 -7.93 4.41
CA ALA A 315 33.63 -6.88 4.09
C ALA A 315 32.92 -5.66 3.47
N PRO A 316 33.44 -4.44 3.68
CA PRO A 316 32.91 -3.25 3.02
C PRO A 316 33.13 -3.36 1.51
N ILE A 317 32.08 -3.03 0.75
CA ILE A 317 32.15 -2.95 -0.70
C ILE A 317 32.76 -1.58 -1.06
N ASN A 318 33.85 -1.60 -1.83
CA ASN A 318 34.38 -0.38 -2.42
C ASN A 318 33.59 -0.08 -3.71
N ALA A 319 32.64 0.86 -3.63
CA ALA A 319 31.76 1.24 -4.73
C ALA A 319 32.45 2.09 -5.82
N SER A 320 33.71 2.48 -5.63
CA SER A 320 34.50 3.26 -6.59
C SER A 320 35.24 2.41 -7.63
N LEU A 321 35.07 1.08 -7.60
CA LEU A 321 35.74 0.08 -8.44
C LEU A 321 34.93 -0.33 -9.67
#